data_AF-A0A7C8YY32-F1
#
_entry.id   AF-A0A7C8YY32-F1
#
_cell.length_a   1.000
_cell.length_b   1.000
_cell.length_c   1.000
_cell.angle_alpha   90.00
_cell.angle_beta   90.00
_cell.angle_gamma   90.00
#
_symmetry.space_group_name_H-M   'P 1'
#
loop_
_entity.id
_entity.type
_entity.pdbx_description
1 polymer ?
#
loop_
_entity_poly.entity_id
_entity_poly.type
_entity_poly.pdbx_seq_one_letter_code
_entity_poly.pdbx_strand_id
1 'polypeptide(L)'
;MDVSGPQYEIPFKQLLLRITERLNLPPPVYNRGILSQNTYYVLLRSNISATKADYFQGDEKGTILDSQRDVALKAIRFLCKKYNVEIYDVNLEQAIMYKKCST
;
A
#
# COMPACT_ATOMS: atom_id res chain seq x y z
N MET A 1 27.91 -10.11 14.77
CA MET A 1 27.45 -8.71 14.81
C MET A 1 26.00 -8.71 14.40
N ASP A 2 25.13 -8.32 15.32
CA ASP A 2 23.69 -8.32 15.13
C ASP A 2 23.31 -7.15 14.21
N VAL A 3 22.91 -7.45 12.98
CA VAL A 3 22.44 -6.46 11.98
C VAL A 3 20.94 -6.24 12.14
N SER A 4 20.49 -6.00 13.37
CA SER A 4 19.11 -5.57 13.64
C SER A 4 19.06 -4.05 13.60
N GLY A 5 19.17 -3.47 12.39
CA GLY A 5 18.79 -2.08 12.17
C GLY A 5 17.30 -1.88 12.48
N PRO A 6 16.85 -0.65 12.78
CA PRO A 6 15.43 -0.39 13.04
C PRO A 6 14.58 -0.83 11.83
N GLN A 7 13.66 -1.76 12.06
CA GLN A 7 12.68 -2.19 11.07
C GLN A 7 11.51 -1.20 11.07
N TYR A 8 11.49 -0.30 10.10
CA TYR A 8 10.37 0.62 9.92
C TYR A 8 9.26 -0.07 9.12
N GLU A 9 8.13 -0.32 9.78
CA GLU A 9 6.95 -0.79 9.08
C GLU A 9 6.29 0.37 8.32
N ILE A 10 6.13 0.22 7.00
CA ILE A 10 5.31 1.14 6.21
C ILE A 10 3.84 0.76 6.44
N PRO A 11 3.00 1.65 7.03
CA PRO A 11 1.59 1.37 7.19
C PRO A 11 0.89 1.53 5.84
N PHE A 12 0.94 0.51 4.97
CA PHE A 12 0.45 0.56 3.59
C PHE A 12 -1.02 1.01 3.46
N LYS A 13 -1.86 0.72 4.47
CA LYS A 13 -3.22 1.27 4.54
C LYS A 13 -3.24 2.81 4.64
N GLN A 14 -2.42 3.37 5.50
CA GLN A 14 -2.30 4.82 5.69
C GLN A 14 -1.66 5.47 4.46
N LEU A 15 -0.68 4.81 3.85
CA LEU A 15 -0.10 5.28 2.60
C LEU A 15 -1.15 5.33 1.48
N LEU A 16 -1.95 4.28 1.31
CA LEU A 16 -3.02 4.26 0.31
C LEU A 16 -4.06 5.35 0.58
N LEU A 17 -4.47 5.54 1.84
CA LEU A 17 -5.40 6.62 2.23
C LEU A 17 -4.85 7.99 1.81
N ARG A 18 -3.59 8.30 2.18
CA ARG A 18 -2.95 9.57 1.81
C ARG A 18 -2.88 9.79 0.30
N ILE A 19 -2.60 8.74 -0.47
CA ILE A 19 -2.58 8.84 -1.93
C ILE A 19 -3.99 9.14 -2.46
N THR A 20 -5.02 8.45 -1.97
CA THR A 20 -6.40 8.72 -2.40
C THR A 20 -6.85 10.13 -2.07
N GLU A 21 -6.49 10.65 -0.89
CA GLU A 21 -6.78 12.04 -0.50
C GLU A 21 -6.09 13.03 -1.45
N ARG A 22 -4.81 12.82 -1.77
CA ARG A 22 -4.05 13.69 -2.69
C ARG A 22 -4.60 13.67 -4.12
N LEU A 23 -5.19 12.55 -4.54
CA LEU A 23 -5.84 12.41 -5.84
C LEU A 23 -7.30 12.87 -5.84
N ASN A 24 -7.82 13.39 -4.73
CA ASN A 24 -9.23 13.73 -4.53
C ASN A 24 -10.17 12.56 -4.86
N LEU A 25 -9.75 11.35 -4.53
CA LEU A 25 -10.54 10.13 -4.64
C LEU A 25 -11.25 9.86 -3.30
N PRO A 26 -12.43 9.21 -3.32
CA PRO A 26 -13.02 8.69 -2.10
C PRO A 26 -12.07 7.75 -1.34
N PRO A 27 -12.18 7.66 0.00
CA PRO A 27 -11.32 6.80 0.81
C PRO A 27 -11.39 5.32 0.38
N PRO A 28 -10.27 4.59 0.46
CA PRO A 28 -10.22 3.16 0.13
C PRO A 28 -11.06 2.36 1.13
N VAL A 29 -11.89 1.45 0.63
CA VAL A 29 -12.71 0.57 1.48
C VAL A 29 -12.06 -0.80 1.55
N TYR A 30 -11.77 -1.28 2.76
CA TYR A 30 -11.22 -2.61 3.00
C TYR A 30 -12.33 -3.59 3.41
N ASN A 31 -12.48 -4.68 2.67
CA ASN A 31 -13.42 -5.74 2.98
C ASN A 31 -12.70 -7.06 3.17
N ARG A 32 -13.18 -7.88 4.11
CA ARG A 32 -12.69 -9.25 4.29
C ARG A 32 -13.43 -10.19 3.34
N GLY A 33 -12.71 -11.14 2.75
CA GLY A 33 -13.30 -12.23 1.98
C GLY A 33 -14.18 -13.12 2.82
N ILE A 34 -15.35 -13.44 2.28
CA ILE A 34 -16.29 -14.39 2.90
C ILE A 34 -15.84 -15.83 2.62
N LEU A 35 -15.24 -16.09 1.45
CA LEU A 35 -14.96 -17.44 0.95
C LEU A 35 -13.54 -17.95 1.24
N SER A 36 -12.55 -17.07 1.36
CA SER A 36 -11.17 -17.43 1.65
C SER A 36 -10.73 -16.84 2.99
N GLN A 37 -10.32 -17.70 3.90
CA GLN A 37 -9.77 -17.27 5.18
C GLN A 37 -8.51 -16.45 4.89
N ASN A 38 -8.41 -15.27 5.52
CA ASN A 38 -7.26 -14.36 5.39
C ASN A 38 -7.07 -13.68 4.02
N THR A 39 -8.10 -13.55 3.19
CA THR A 39 -8.05 -12.64 2.04
C THR A 39 -8.74 -11.31 2.33
N TYR A 40 -8.07 -10.21 2.01
CA TYR A 40 -8.65 -8.87 2.01
C TYR A 40 -8.79 -8.30 0.61
N TYR A 41 -9.75 -7.39 0.47
CA TYR A 41 -10.06 -6.69 -0.75
C TYR A 41 -10.03 -5.19 -0.51
N VAL A 42 -9.63 -4.45 -1.54
CA VAL A 42 -9.68 -2.99 -1.56
C VAL A 42 -10.56 -2.55 -2.71
N LEU A 43 -11.50 -1.66 -2.39
CA LEU A 43 -12.32 -0.96 -3.37
C LEU A 43 -11.87 0.50 -3.44
N LEU A 44 -11.50 0.95 -4.64
CA LEU A 44 -11.22 2.35 -4.95
C LEU A 44 -12.32 2.91 -5.83
N ARG A 45 -13.10 3.87 -5.32
CA ARG A 45 -14.16 4.52 -6.12
C ARG A 45 -13.59 5.65 -6.95
N SER A 46 -14.20 5.90 -8.11
CA SER A 46 -13.92 7.10 -8.89
C SER A 46 -14.57 8.33 -8.25
N ASN A 47 -13.93 9.49 -8.40
CA ASN A 47 -14.51 10.79 -8.08
C ASN A 47 -15.44 11.33 -9.17
N ILE A 48 -15.36 10.80 -10.40
CA ILE A 48 -16.17 11.24 -11.55
C ILE A 48 -17.47 10.43 -11.64
N SER A 49 -17.46 9.17 -11.18
CA SER A 49 -18.61 8.27 -11.31
C SER A 49 -18.74 7.39 -10.07
N ALA A 50 -19.88 7.53 -9.38
CA ALA A 50 -20.19 6.75 -8.18
C ALA A 50 -20.34 5.24 -8.43
N THR A 51 -20.60 4.84 -9.67
CA THR A 51 -20.78 3.43 -10.07
C THR A 51 -19.49 2.78 -10.54
N LYS A 52 -18.45 3.58 -10.87
CA LYS A 52 -17.14 3.05 -11.27
C LYS A 52 -16.24 2.88 -10.06
N ALA A 53 -15.78 1.65 -9.85
CA ALA A 53 -14.81 1.34 -8.83
C ALA A 53 -13.79 0.31 -9.35
N ASP A 54 -12.53 0.51 -8.99
CA ASP A 54 -11.45 -0.43 -9.22
C ASP A 54 -11.39 -1.37 -8.00
N TYR A 55 -11.41 -2.68 -8.25
CA TYR A 55 -11.44 -3.72 -7.21
C TYR A 55 -10.14 -4.52 -7.22
N PHE A 56 -9.54 -4.67 -6.03
CA PHE A 56 -8.29 -5.40 -5.85
C PHE A 56 -8.47 -6.50 -4.82
N GLN A 57 -7.99 -7.69 -5.16
CA GLN A 57 -7.95 -8.83 -4.27
C GLN A 57 -6.50 -9.07 -3.81
N GLY A 58 -6.32 -9.14 -2.50
CA GLY A 58 -5.07 -9.62 -1.89
C GLY A 58 -4.93 -11.11 -2.10
N ASP A 59 -3.70 -11.61 -2.11
CA ASP A 59 -3.51 -13.06 -2.08
C ASP A 59 -3.90 -13.62 -0.72
N GLU A 60 -4.14 -14.93 -0.67
CA GLU A 60 -4.17 -15.65 0.59
C GLU A 60 -2.77 -15.61 1.22
N LYS A 61 -2.68 -15.08 2.44
CA LYS A 61 -1.44 -14.97 3.20
C LYS A 61 -1.60 -15.63 4.57
N GLY A 62 -0.47 -15.94 5.20
CA GLY A 62 -0.45 -16.53 6.55
C GLY A 62 -1.06 -15.63 7.63
N THR A 63 -1.11 -14.31 7.42
CA THR A 63 -1.75 -13.36 8.34
C THR A 63 -2.68 -12.38 7.63
N ILE A 64 -3.65 -11.86 8.39
CA ILE A 64 -4.55 -10.78 7.95
C ILE A 64 -3.76 -9.52 7.55
N LEU A 65 -2.75 -9.17 8.34
CA LEU A 65 -1.92 -7.99 8.09
C LEU A 65 -1.18 -8.12 6.76
N ASP A 66 -0.64 -9.29 6.45
CA ASP A 66 0.09 -9.51 5.20
C ASP A 66 -0.83 -9.45 3.98
N SER A 67 -2.05 -9.99 4.08
CA SER A 67 -3.03 -9.85 2.99
C SER A 67 -3.47 -8.40 2.79
N GLN A 68 -3.64 -7.64 3.89
CA GLN A 68 -3.94 -6.21 3.83
C GLN A 68 -2.81 -5.38 3.21
N ARG A 69 -1.55 -5.71 3.53
CA ARG A 69 -0.37 -5.07 2.92
C ARG A 69 -0.28 -5.38 1.44
N ASP A 70 -0.48 -6.64 1.05
CA ASP A 70 -0.46 -7.07 -0.35
C ASP A 70 -1.51 -6.35 -1.20
N VAL A 71 -2.78 -6.34 -0.75
CA VAL A 71 -3.85 -5.69 -1.50
C VAL A 71 -3.67 -4.18 -1.58
N ALA A 72 -3.17 -3.55 -0.51
CA ALA A 72 -2.86 -2.13 -0.50
C ALA A 72 -1.73 -1.80 -1.49
N LEU A 73 -0.68 -2.62 -1.54
CA LEU A 73 0.44 -2.43 -2.48
C LEU A 73 -0.01 -2.57 -3.94
N LYS A 74 -0.90 -3.52 -4.24
CA LYS A 74 -1.51 -3.65 -5.58
C LYS A 74 -2.29 -2.40 -5.97
N ALA A 75 -3.13 -1.89 -5.06
CA ALA A 75 -3.90 -0.68 -5.26
C ALA A 75 -3.01 0.57 -5.44
N ILE A 76 -1.95 0.71 -4.63
CA ILE A 76 -0.97 1.80 -4.73
C ILE A 76 -0.27 1.77 -6.10
N ARG A 77 0.26 0.62 -6.52
CA ARG A 77 0.93 0.47 -7.82
C ARG A 77 0.02 0.85 -8.97
N PHE A 78 -1.25 0.47 -8.89
CA PHE A 78 -2.25 0.86 -9.88
C PHE A 78 -2.45 2.39 -9.91
N LEU A 79 -2.62 3.04 -8.76
CA LEU A 79 -2.78 4.50 -8.69
C LEU A 79 -1.54 5.24 -9.21
N CYS A 80 -0.34 4.78 -8.85
CA CYS A 80 0.91 5.30 -9.37
C CYS A 80 0.95 5.25 -10.90
N LYS A 81 0.59 4.11 -11.50
CA LYS A 81 0.56 3.95 -12.95
C LYS A 81 -0.55 4.79 -13.62
N LYS A 82 -1.75 4.81 -13.05
CA LYS A 82 -2.93 5.46 -13.63
C LYS A 82 -2.86 6.99 -13.60
N TYR A 83 -2.30 7.54 -12.52
CA TYR A 83 -2.23 8.99 -12.28
C TYR A 83 -0.81 9.56 -12.33
N ASN A 84 0.17 8.75 -12.75
CA ASN A 84 1.59 9.13 -12.81
C ASN A 84 2.11 9.68 -11.47
N VAL A 85 1.81 8.98 -10.37
CA VAL A 85 2.26 9.34 -9.01
C VAL A 85 3.55 8.60 -8.69
N GLU A 86 4.55 9.35 -8.23
CA GLU A 86 5.81 8.81 -7.70
C GLU A 86 5.80 8.87 -6.16
N ILE A 87 6.32 7.81 -5.53
CA ILE A 87 6.41 7.70 -4.07
C ILE A 87 7.89 7.55 -3.73
N TYR A 88 8.39 8.47 -2.92
CA TYR A 88 9.78 8.50 -2.46
C TYR A 88 9.87 8.02 -1.01
N ASP A 89 10.77 7.06 -0.76
CA ASP A 89 11.11 6.62 0.59
C ASP A 89 12.37 7.36 1.07
N VAL A 90 12.15 8.45 1.81
CA VAL A 90 13.22 9.30 2.35
C VAL A 90 14.09 8.57 3.39
N ASN A 91 13.58 7.51 4.03
CA ASN A 91 14.34 6.73 5.01
C ASN A 91 15.30 5.78 4.30
N LEU A 92 14.90 5.21 3.16
CA LEU A 92 15.75 4.37 2.34
C LEU A 92 16.95 5.15 1.79
N GLU A 93 16.74 6.39 1.35
CA GLU A 93 17.83 7.25 0.85
C GLU A 93 18.88 7.54 1.91
N GLN A 94 18.45 7.85 3.14
CA GLN A 94 19.37 8.04 4.27
C GLN A 94 20.10 6.74 4.62
N ALA A 95 19.41 5.60 4.67
CA ALA A 95 20.02 4.31 4.95
C ALA A 95 21.09 3.93 3.90
N ILE A 96 20.84 4.21 2.62
CA ILE A 96 21.82 4.02 1.53
C ILE A 96 23.04 4.95 1.71
N MET A 97 22.80 6.22 2.06
CA MET A 97 23.88 7.19 2.31
C MET A 97 24.76 6.76 3.48
N TYR A 98 24.18 6.40 4.62
CA TYR A 98 24.94 5.93 5.78
C TYR A 98 25.74 4.66 5.48
N LYS A 99 25.17 3.72 4.69
CA LYS A 99 25.88 2.50 4.28
C LYS A 99 27.09 2.78 3.39
N LYS A 100 27.08 3.86 2.59
CA LYS A 100 28.23 4.28 1.77
C LYS A 100 29.31 4.97 2.60
N CYS A 101 28.95 5.67 3.68
CA CYS A 101 29.88 6.34 4.59
C CYS A 101 30.48 5.43 5.66
N SER A 102 29.98 4.20 5.83
CA SER A 102 30.51 3.21 6.77
C SER A 102 31.60 2.30 6.16
N THR A 103 32.18 2.70 5.02
CA THR A 103 33.29 2.00 4.34
C THR A 103 34.55 2.84 4.39
#